data_AF-A0A932UII6-F1
#
_entry.id   AF-A0A932UII6-F1
#
_cell.length_a   1.000
_cell.length_b   1.000
_cell.length_c   1.000
_cell.angle_alpha   90.00
_cell.angle_beta   90.00
_cell.angle_gamma   90.00
#
_symmetry.space_group_name_H-M   'P 1'
#
loop_
_entity.id
_entity.type
_entity.pdbx_description
1 polymer ?
#
loop_
_entity_poly.entity_id
_entity_poly.type
_entity_poly.pdbx_seq_one_letter_code
_entity_poly.pdbx_strand_id
1 'polypeptide(L)'
;MTPRWYHLALWIVPAALWPTSSAAAQQPDTLRLSLTQAVERALDQSEEIAIARAWRAQADARLTQASAAALPHISTAITYNRTIRSVFDALAGFQGADSNSIPSAFDETRSPRERYDTLSSLMMADFMEGLIQGLPFGRRNTYVSLFQVSQPLFAGGRISGVRASARHGLTAAEYQLEETAADLVLQVRVAYLNAVLGWRLQAIAVESRRMAALLIPVRYEKLDRVGAALRRQVVRIETGEHPIVTSRAS
;
A
#
# COMPACT_ATOMS: atom_id res chain seq x y z
N MET A 1 -51.03 1.09 20.30
CA MET A 1 -50.03 1.03 21.39
C MET A 1 -48.68 0.69 20.77
N THR A 2 -47.67 1.48 21.12
CA THR A 2 -46.55 1.92 20.26
C THR A 2 -45.37 0.94 20.15
N PRO A 3 -44.76 0.80 18.95
CA PRO A 3 -43.49 0.08 18.77
C PRO A 3 -42.29 0.96 19.19
N ARG A 4 -41.36 0.43 20.00
CA ARG A 4 -40.07 1.09 20.31
C ARG A 4 -39.01 0.63 19.31
N TRP A 5 -38.53 1.58 18.52
CA TRP A 5 -37.56 1.42 17.44
C TRP A 5 -36.12 1.43 17.97
N TYR A 6 -35.23 0.71 17.29
CA TYR A 6 -33.79 0.73 17.54
C TYR A 6 -33.21 2.07 17.07
N HIS A 7 -32.62 2.85 17.98
CA HIS A 7 -31.79 3.99 17.61
C HIS A 7 -30.39 3.49 17.22
N LEU A 8 -30.13 3.41 15.91
CA LEU A 8 -28.79 3.44 15.35
C LEU A 8 -28.16 4.79 15.70
N ALA A 9 -27.22 4.80 16.64
CA ALA A 9 -26.40 5.96 16.96
C ALA A 9 -25.39 6.19 15.82
N LEU A 10 -25.86 6.90 14.79
CA LEU A 10 -25.04 7.50 13.75
C LEU A 10 -24.19 8.60 14.40
N TRP A 11 -22.91 8.34 14.64
CA TRP A 11 -21.96 9.38 15.03
C TRP A 11 -21.68 10.27 13.81
N ILE A 12 -22.47 11.33 13.69
CA ILE A 12 -22.14 12.50 12.88
C ILE A 12 -21.00 13.20 13.62
N VAL A 13 -19.77 13.01 13.15
CA VAL A 13 -18.64 13.85 13.58
C VAL A 13 -18.86 15.24 12.95
N PRO A 14 -19.01 16.31 13.75
CA PRO A 14 -19.14 17.65 13.22
C PRO A 14 -17.82 18.04 12.54
N ALA A 15 -17.93 18.50 11.30
CA ALA A 15 -16.84 19.09 10.54
C ALA A 15 -16.35 20.36 11.25
N ALA A 16 -15.36 20.21 12.12
CA ALA A 16 -14.59 21.31 12.65
C ALA A 16 -13.72 21.87 11.52
N LEU A 17 -14.03 23.09 11.09
CA LEU A 17 -13.22 23.91 10.21
C LEU A 17 -11.86 24.14 10.86
N TRP A 18 -10.85 23.33 10.48
CA TRP A 18 -9.47 23.66 10.80
C TRP A 18 -9.03 24.84 9.94
N PRO A 19 -8.46 25.90 10.54
CA PRO A 19 -7.85 26.97 9.76
C PRO A 19 -6.63 26.40 9.04
N THR A 20 -6.74 26.25 7.71
CA THR A 20 -5.60 25.99 6.84
C THR A 20 -4.77 27.26 6.77
N SER A 21 -3.81 27.40 7.68
CA SER A 21 -2.78 28.42 7.62
C SER A 21 -1.44 27.81 8.01
N SER A 22 -0.89 27.05 7.08
CA SER A 22 0.56 26.97 6.93
C SER A 22 0.89 27.67 5.64
N ALA A 23 1.29 28.94 5.76
CA ALA A 23 2.07 29.61 4.74
C ALA A 23 3.18 28.64 4.34
N ALA A 24 3.16 28.21 3.08
CA ALA A 24 4.28 27.51 2.49
C ALA A 24 5.45 28.49 2.54
N ALA A 25 6.27 28.40 3.58
CA ALA A 25 7.61 28.93 3.53
C ALA A 25 8.21 28.29 2.30
N GLN A 26 8.43 29.08 1.23
CA GLN A 26 9.26 28.67 0.12
C GLN A 26 10.57 28.19 0.74
N GLN A 27 10.71 26.87 0.85
CA GLN A 27 11.98 26.29 1.22
C GLN A 27 12.98 26.83 0.20
N PRO A 28 14.12 27.36 0.67
CA PRO A 28 15.10 27.95 -0.22
C PRO A 28 15.39 26.95 -1.36
N ASP A 29 15.14 27.40 -2.59
CA ASP A 29 15.25 26.60 -3.82
C ASP A 29 16.67 26.03 -4.01
N THR A 30 17.65 26.63 -3.33
CA THR A 30 19.01 26.13 -3.20
C THR A 30 19.30 25.64 -1.79
N LEU A 31 19.24 24.32 -1.61
CA LEU A 31 19.71 23.65 -0.41
C LEU A 31 21.24 23.59 -0.42
N ARG A 32 21.89 24.30 0.52
CA ARG A 32 23.33 24.17 0.76
C ARG A 32 23.55 22.97 1.68
N LEU A 33 24.03 21.87 1.11
CA LEU A 33 24.32 20.64 1.85
C LEU A 33 25.83 20.41 1.86
N SER A 34 26.37 20.03 3.02
CA SER A 34 27.68 19.38 3.07
C SER A 34 27.57 17.93 2.60
N LEU A 35 28.70 17.31 2.23
CA LEU A 35 28.71 15.91 1.82
C LEU A 35 28.11 14.99 2.89
N THR A 36 28.45 15.20 4.17
CA THR A 36 27.92 14.42 5.28
C THR A 36 26.41 14.57 5.42
N GLN A 37 25.90 15.81 5.33
CA GLN A 37 24.46 16.08 5.40
C GLN A 37 23.71 15.46 4.21
N ALA A 38 24.31 15.44 3.02
CA ALA A 38 23.72 14.79 1.85
C ALA A 38 23.59 13.27 2.06
N VAL A 39 24.61 12.63 2.64
CA VAL A 39 24.61 11.19 2.95
C VAL A 39 23.59 10.86 4.04
N GLU A 40 23.57 11.60 5.15
CA GLU A 40 22.60 11.39 6.24
C GLU A 40 21.17 11.52 5.72
N ARG A 41 20.90 12.57 4.94
CA ARG A 41 19.58 12.78 4.35
C ARG A 41 19.19 11.65 3.40
N ALA A 42 20.13 11.16 2.59
CA ALA A 42 19.86 10.08 1.66
C ALA A 42 19.59 8.75 2.40
N LEU A 43 20.34 8.43 3.45
CA LEU A 43 20.10 7.23 4.27
C LEU A 43 18.77 7.29 5.03
N ASP A 44 18.29 8.49 5.36
CA ASP A 44 17.00 8.67 6.03
C ASP A 44 15.82 8.62 5.05
N GLN A 45 15.92 9.35 3.94
CA GLN A 45 14.79 9.68 3.05
C GLN A 45 14.79 8.96 1.70
N SER A 46 15.85 8.22 1.33
CA SER A 46 15.86 7.52 0.04
C SER A 46 14.78 6.44 -0.05
N GLU A 47 14.16 6.31 -1.20
CA GLU A 47 13.20 5.25 -1.47
C GLU A 47 13.88 3.87 -1.56
N GLU A 48 15.12 3.83 -2.03
CA GLU A 48 15.89 2.59 -2.17
C GLU A 48 16.16 1.92 -0.81
N ILE A 49 16.56 2.71 0.18
CA ILE A 49 16.75 2.21 1.55
C ILE A 49 15.41 1.86 2.20
N ALA A 50 14.33 2.57 1.89
CA ALA A 50 12.99 2.25 2.38
C ALA A 50 12.50 0.89 1.84
N ILE A 51 12.75 0.61 0.56
CA ILE A 51 12.47 -0.70 -0.07
C ILE A 51 13.31 -1.79 0.58
N ALA A 52 14.61 -1.56 0.79
CA ALA A 52 15.49 -2.53 1.45
C ALA A 52 15.04 -2.83 2.90
N ARG A 53 14.60 -1.81 3.64
CA ARG A 53 14.01 -1.99 4.99
C ARG A 53 12.72 -2.79 4.94
N ALA A 54 11.87 -2.57 3.92
CA ALA A 54 10.65 -3.34 3.72
C ALA A 54 10.94 -4.82 3.44
N TRP A 55 11.99 -5.12 2.65
CA TRP A 55 12.45 -6.50 2.42
C TRP A 55 12.92 -7.17 3.71
N ARG A 56 13.71 -6.46 4.55
CA ARG A 56 14.10 -6.95 5.88
C ARG A 56 12.89 -7.24 6.76
N ALA A 57 11.93 -6.30 6.82
CA ALA A 57 10.71 -6.47 7.61
C ALA A 57 9.87 -7.67 7.12
N GLN A 58 9.79 -7.89 5.81
CA GLN A 58 9.14 -9.06 5.24
C GLN A 58 9.86 -10.36 5.63
N ALA A 59 11.19 -10.38 5.61
CA ALA A 59 11.97 -11.55 6.02
C ALA A 59 11.79 -11.88 7.51
N ASP A 60 11.71 -10.87 8.36
CA ASP A 60 11.42 -11.03 9.79
C ASP A 60 9.99 -11.57 10.03
N ALA A 61 9.01 -11.05 9.29
CA ALA A 61 7.65 -11.58 9.31
C ALA A 61 7.59 -13.05 8.89
N ARG A 62 8.40 -13.47 7.90
CA ARG A 62 8.53 -14.89 7.51
C ARG A 62 9.13 -15.75 8.63
N LEU A 63 10.12 -15.23 9.37
CA LEU A 63 10.66 -15.92 10.54
C LEU A 63 9.61 -16.07 11.66
N THR A 64 8.79 -15.05 11.86
CA THR A 64 7.69 -15.09 12.82
C THR A 64 6.63 -16.12 12.40
N GLN A 65 6.22 -16.13 11.13
CA GLN A 65 5.31 -17.14 10.57
C GLN A 65 5.87 -18.57 10.71
N ALA A 66 7.15 -18.76 10.39
CA ALA A 66 7.83 -20.05 10.55
C ALA A 66 7.88 -20.50 12.02
N SER A 67 8.07 -19.55 12.95
CA SER A 67 8.07 -19.83 14.38
C SER A 67 6.67 -20.15 14.91
N ALA A 68 5.63 -19.49 14.39
CA ALA A 68 4.23 -19.74 14.73
C ALA A 68 3.76 -21.15 14.32
N ALA A 69 4.37 -21.76 13.29
CA ALA A 69 4.07 -23.12 12.89
C ALA A 69 4.41 -24.19 13.96
N ALA A 70 5.22 -23.84 14.96
CA ALA A 70 5.50 -24.70 16.13
C ALA A 70 4.44 -24.56 17.24
N LEU A 71 3.61 -23.51 17.18
CA LEU A 71 2.58 -23.20 18.17
C LEU A 71 1.28 -23.92 17.81
N PRO A 72 0.38 -24.14 18.79
CA PRO A 72 -0.97 -24.61 18.48
C PRO A 72 -1.71 -23.60 17.61
N HIS A 73 -2.36 -24.07 16.55
CA HIS A 73 -3.26 -23.27 15.74
C HIS A 73 -4.68 -23.38 16.31
N ILE A 74 -5.32 -22.23 16.53
CA ILE A 74 -6.69 -22.13 17.03
C ILE A 74 -7.55 -21.55 15.92
N SER A 75 -8.60 -22.26 15.52
CA SER A 75 -9.59 -21.79 14.57
C SER A 75 -10.98 -21.76 15.20
N THR A 76 -11.72 -20.69 14.87
CA THR A 76 -13.12 -20.51 15.28
C THR A 76 -13.94 -20.29 14.03
N ALA A 77 -15.09 -20.95 13.93
CA ALA A 77 -16.02 -20.75 12.84
C ALA A 77 -17.44 -20.67 13.40
N ILE A 78 -18.15 -19.60 13.09
CA ILE A 78 -19.54 -19.39 13.49
C ILE A 78 -20.36 -19.28 12.20
N THR A 79 -21.25 -20.24 11.97
CA THR A 79 -22.09 -20.32 10.79
C THR A 79 -23.55 -20.17 11.19
N TYR A 80 -24.22 -19.21 10.56
CA TYR A 80 -25.67 -19.04 10.66
C TYR A 80 -26.31 -19.45 9.33
N ASN A 81 -27.18 -20.45 9.38
CA ASN A 81 -27.97 -20.87 8.24
C ASN A 81 -29.45 -20.61 8.51
N ARG A 82 -30.11 -19.87 7.60
CA ARG A 82 -31.54 -19.59 7.66
C ARG A 82 -32.26 -20.29 6.53
N THR A 83 -33.06 -21.29 6.86
CA THR A 83 -33.90 -21.98 5.89
C THR A 83 -35.17 -21.18 5.63
N ILE A 84 -35.37 -20.74 4.38
CA ILE A 84 -36.53 -19.91 3.98
C ILE A 84 -37.80 -20.75 3.86
N ARG A 85 -37.68 -21.96 3.31
CA ARG A 85 -38.75 -22.93 3.13
C ARG A 85 -38.19 -24.32 3.36
N SER A 86 -38.89 -25.13 4.14
CA SER A 86 -38.58 -26.53 4.37
C SER A 86 -39.65 -27.40 3.73
N VAL A 87 -39.28 -28.57 3.21
CA VAL A 87 -40.26 -29.58 2.78
C VAL A 87 -41.11 -30.06 3.97
N PHE A 88 -40.55 -29.96 5.19
CA PHE A 88 -41.24 -30.26 6.45
C PHE A 88 -42.22 -29.16 6.92
N ASP A 89 -42.16 -27.96 6.33
CA ASP A 89 -43.09 -26.87 6.67
C ASP A 89 -44.54 -27.21 6.27
N ALA A 90 -44.71 -28.03 5.22
CA ALA A 90 -46.00 -28.57 4.81
C ALA A 90 -46.53 -29.65 5.76
N LEU A 91 -45.63 -30.35 6.47
CA LEU A 91 -45.97 -31.40 7.44
C LEU A 91 -46.34 -30.81 8.81
N ALA A 92 -45.81 -29.63 9.17
CA ALA A 92 -46.18 -28.91 10.40
C ALA A 92 -47.64 -28.41 10.44
N GLY A 93 -48.37 -28.48 9.31
CA GLY A 93 -49.79 -28.18 9.23
C GLY A 93 -50.71 -29.34 9.65
N PHE A 94 -50.17 -30.53 9.92
CA PHE A 94 -50.93 -31.61 10.53
C PHE A 94 -51.20 -31.27 12.00
N GLN A 95 -52.48 -31.09 12.33
CA GLN A 95 -52.94 -30.97 13.71
C GLN A 95 -53.28 -32.38 14.20
N GLY A 96 -52.86 -32.75 15.41
CA GLY A 96 -53.21 -34.04 15.99
C GLY A 96 -54.71 -34.22 16.20
N ALA A 97 -55.07 -35.36 16.78
CA ALA A 97 -56.46 -35.67 17.09
C ALA A 97 -57.09 -34.56 17.95
N ASP A 98 -58.17 -33.95 17.46
CA ASP A 98 -58.93 -32.99 18.26
C ASP A 98 -59.47 -33.70 19.51
N SER A 99 -59.07 -33.25 20.69
CA SER A 99 -59.47 -33.87 21.96
C SER A 99 -60.99 -33.91 22.12
N ASN A 100 -61.71 -33.01 21.47
CA ASN A 100 -63.18 -32.97 21.46
C ASN A 100 -63.82 -34.12 20.66
N SER A 101 -63.05 -34.79 19.80
CA SER A 101 -63.52 -35.91 18.98
C SER A 101 -63.28 -37.28 19.63
N ILE A 102 -62.47 -37.36 20.70
CA ILE A 102 -62.17 -38.60 21.43
C ILE A 102 -63.45 -39.29 21.97
N PRO A 103 -64.43 -38.58 22.57
CA PRO A 103 -65.65 -39.21 23.07
C PRO A 103 -66.48 -39.91 21.97
N SER A 104 -66.40 -39.42 20.73
CA SER A 104 -67.14 -39.96 19.59
C SER A 104 -66.68 -41.36 19.16
N ALA A 105 -65.43 -41.72 19.47
CA ALA A 105 -64.86 -43.04 19.23
C ALA A 105 -65.37 -44.10 20.21
N PHE A 106 -65.92 -43.69 21.36
CA PHE A 106 -66.44 -44.58 22.41
C PHE A 106 -67.98 -44.59 22.47
N ASP A 107 -68.66 -43.85 21.59
CA ASP A 107 -70.12 -43.73 21.55
C ASP A 107 -70.80 -45.06 21.21
N GLU A 108 -71.53 -45.65 22.15
CA GLU A 108 -72.19 -46.95 22.02
C GLU A 108 -73.36 -46.99 21.03
N THR A 109 -73.85 -45.82 20.60
CA THR A 109 -74.95 -45.72 19.64
C THR A 109 -74.53 -45.95 18.19
N ARG A 110 -73.21 -45.97 17.91
CA ARG A 110 -72.65 -46.22 16.57
C ARG A 110 -72.29 -47.68 16.35
N SER A 111 -72.18 -48.10 15.09
CA SER A 111 -71.76 -49.46 14.77
C SER A 111 -70.32 -49.71 15.27
N PRO A 112 -69.99 -50.93 15.72
CA PRO A 112 -68.64 -51.24 16.22
C PRO A 112 -67.51 -50.94 15.22
N ARG A 113 -67.80 -51.06 13.92
CA ARG A 113 -66.83 -50.78 12.86
C ARG A 113 -66.51 -49.28 12.76
N GLU A 114 -67.53 -48.42 12.77
CA GLU A 114 -67.35 -46.96 12.70
C GLU A 114 -66.56 -46.43 13.91
N ARG A 115 -66.74 -47.03 15.08
CA ARG A 115 -65.98 -46.68 16.30
C ARG A 115 -64.50 -47.05 16.18
N TYR A 116 -64.22 -48.26 15.68
CA TYR A 116 -62.85 -48.71 15.42
C TYR A 116 -62.16 -47.82 14.39
N ASP A 117 -62.84 -47.49 13.29
CA ASP A 117 -62.30 -46.63 12.25
C ASP A 117 -62.01 -45.21 12.79
N THR A 118 -62.91 -44.67 13.63
CA THR A 118 -62.71 -43.38 14.29
C THR A 118 -61.53 -43.42 15.25
N LEU A 119 -61.45 -44.40 16.15
CA LEU A 119 -60.33 -44.55 17.09
C LEU A 119 -59.00 -44.72 16.35
N SER A 120 -58.98 -45.55 15.30
CA SER A 120 -57.80 -45.77 14.46
C SER A 120 -57.33 -44.46 13.80
N SER A 121 -58.27 -43.64 13.29
CA SER A 121 -57.93 -42.35 12.69
C SER A 121 -57.37 -41.34 13.70
N LEU A 122 -57.91 -41.30 14.92
CA LEU A 122 -57.43 -40.42 15.98
C LEU A 122 -56.04 -40.85 16.48
N MET A 123 -55.82 -42.15 16.69
CA MET A 123 -54.52 -42.68 17.07
C MET A 123 -53.47 -42.45 15.98
N MET A 124 -53.85 -42.56 14.70
CA MET A 124 -52.96 -42.25 13.58
C MET A 124 -52.60 -40.76 13.53
N ALA A 125 -53.56 -39.87 13.76
CA ALA A 125 -53.32 -38.42 13.79
C ALA A 125 -52.36 -38.02 14.92
N ASP A 126 -52.57 -38.55 16.13
CA ASP A 126 -51.73 -38.30 17.31
C ASP A 126 -50.32 -38.88 17.14
N PHE A 127 -50.21 -40.08 16.56
CA PHE A 127 -48.93 -40.68 16.18
C PHE A 127 -48.15 -39.83 15.16
N MET A 128 -48.83 -39.32 14.13
CA MET A 128 -48.22 -38.49 13.10
C MET A 128 -47.75 -37.14 13.64
N GLU A 129 -48.49 -36.53 14.57
CA GLU A 129 -48.06 -35.30 15.26
C GLU A 129 -46.79 -35.53 16.11
N GLY A 130 -46.75 -36.62 16.88
CA GLY A 130 -45.59 -36.97 17.70
C GLY A 130 -44.32 -37.20 16.88
N LEU A 131 -44.44 -37.69 15.65
CA LEU A 131 -43.31 -37.92 14.74
C LEU A 131 -42.68 -36.62 14.22
N ILE A 132 -43.46 -35.54 14.09
CA ILE A 132 -43.03 -34.27 13.47
C ILE A 132 -42.61 -33.18 14.46
N GLN A 133 -43.10 -33.17 15.71
CA GLN A 133 -42.82 -32.09 16.67
C GLN A 133 -41.35 -32.00 17.16
N GLY A 134 -40.55 -33.09 17.05
CA GLY A 134 -39.23 -33.18 17.69
C GLY A 134 -38.02 -33.32 16.76
N LEU A 135 -38.18 -33.28 15.44
CA LEU A 135 -37.10 -33.59 14.50
C LEU A 135 -36.14 -32.40 14.29
N PRO A 136 -34.82 -32.65 14.12
CA PRO A 136 -33.83 -31.60 13.86
C PRO A 136 -33.90 -31.02 12.43
N PHE A 137 -34.74 -31.56 11.56
CA PHE A 137 -34.89 -31.15 10.17
C PHE A 137 -35.93 -30.05 10.01
N GLY A 138 -35.68 -29.08 9.12
CA GLY A 138 -36.61 -27.98 8.84
C GLY A 138 -36.54 -26.80 9.81
N ARG A 139 -35.53 -26.75 10.70
CA ARG A 139 -35.29 -25.58 11.55
C ARG A 139 -35.06 -24.33 10.71
N ARG A 140 -35.87 -23.30 10.94
CA ARG A 140 -35.75 -22.01 10.22
C ARG A 140 -34.39 -21.34 10.43
N ASN A 141 -33.81 -21.50 11.62
CA ASN A 141 -32.55 -20.89 12.01
C ASN A 141 -31.65 -21.96 12.64
N THR A 142 -30.46 -22.13 12.07
CA THR A 142 -29.42 -23.06 12.54
C THR A 142 -28.16 -22.27 12.82
N TYR A 143 -27.63 -22.37 14.03
CA TYR A 143 -26.37 -21.76 14.44
C TYR A 143 -25.38 -22.87 14.76
N VAL A 144 -24.23 -22.86 14.09
CA VAL A 144 -23.14 -23.83 14.31
C VAL A 144 -21.91 -23.04 14.71
N SER A 145 -21.33 -23.36 15.86
CA SER A 145 -20.07 -22.77 16.32
C SER A 145 -19.05 -23.88 16.50
N LEU A 146 -17.92 -23.79 15.80
CA LEU A 146 -16.81 -24.73 15.85
C LEU A 146 -15.59 -24.04 16.45
N PHE A 147 -14.98 -24.68 17.44
CA PHE A 147 -13.68 -24.30 18.01
C PHE A 147 -12.74 -25.48 17.83
N GLN A 148 -11.63 -25.28 17.13
CA GLN A 148 -10.65 -26.33 16.85
C GLN A 148 -9.25 -25.86 17.23
N VAL A 149 -8.54 -26.70 17.98
CA VAL A 149 -7.12 -26.50 18.33
C VAL A 149 -6.32 -27.64 17.72
N SER A 150 -5.30 -27.32 16.93
CA SER A 150 -4.42 -28.30 16.30
C SER A 150 -2.96 -27.99 16.62
N GLN A 151 -2.24 -28.96 17.17
CA GLN A 151 -0.82 -28.82 17.50
C GLN A 151 -0.02 -29.97 16.87
N PRO A 152 0.99 -29.68 16.04
CA PRO A 152 1.90 -30.72 15.57
C PRO A 152 2.82 -31.16 16.73
N LEU A 153 2.65 -32.39 17.23
CA LEU A 153 3.52 -32.94 18.29
C LEU A 153 4.89 -33.34 17.76
N PHE A 154 4.95 -33.87 16.54
CA PHE A 154 6.19 -34.27 15.89
C PHE A 154 6.09 -34.04 14.38
N ALA A 155 7.08 -33.34 13.82
CA ALA A 155 7.13 -33.00 12.40
C ALA A 155 8.46 -33.40 11.73
N GLY A 156 9.22 -34.34 12.32
CA GLY A 156 10.44 -34.89 11.72
C GLY A 156 11.50 -33.84 11.35
N GLY A 157 11.61 -32.76 12.12
CA GLY A 157 12.56 -31.66 11.84
C GLY A 157 12.11 -30.65 10.78
N ARG A 158 10.93 -30.82 10.17
CA ARG A 158 10.39 -29.86 9.18
C ARG A 158 10.23 -28.45 9.75
N ILE A 159 9.69 -28.33 10.96
CA ILE A 159 9.43 -27.03 11.60
C ILE A 159 10.74 -26.32 11.95
N SER A 160 11.72 -27.05 12.50
CA SER A 160 13.05 -26.51 12.77
C SER A 160 13.78 -26.11 11.49
N GLY A 161 13.68 -26.92 10.43
CA GLY A 161 14.28 -26.62 9.12
C GLY A 161 13.70 -25.37 8.47
N VAL A 162 12.37 -25.23 8.45
CA VAL A 162 11.70 -24.02 7.93
C VAL A 162 12.06 -22.79 8.74
N ARG A 163 12.12 -22.90 10.08
CA ARG A 163 12.55 -21.79 10.95
C ARG A 163 14.01 -21.42 10.73
N ALA A 164 14.91 -22.39 10.59
CA ALA A 164 16.32 -22.14 10.31
C ALA A 164 16.50 -21.45 8.94
N SER A 165 15.82 -21.94 7.91
CA SER A 165 15.82 -21.32 6.57
C SER A 165 15.31 -19.89 6.62
N ALA A 166 14.19 -19.63 7.31
CA ALA A 166 13.66 -18.27 7.47
C ALA A 166 14.63 -17.34 8.21
N ARG A 167 15.35 -17.85 9.22
CA ARG A 167 16.39 -17.08 9.93
C ARG A 167 17.54 -16.71 9.01
N HIS A 168 18.05 -17.65 8.21
CA HIS A 168 19.09 -17.34 7.23
C HIS A 168 18.60 -16.35 6.16
N GLY A 169 17.32 -16.43 5.78
CA GLY A 169 16.69 -15.45 4.91
C GLY A 169 16.62 -14.04 5.52
N LEU A 170 16.35 -13.92 6.82
CA LEU A 170 16.42 -12.65 7.53
C LEU A 170 17.84 -12.09 7.55
N THR A 171 18.83 -12.92 7.91
CA THR A 171 20.25 -12.49 7.91
C THR A 171 20.72 -12.07 6.52
N ALA A 172 20.30 -12.76 5.45
CA ALA A 172 20.59 -12.33 4.08
C ALA A 172 19.95 -10.98 3.73
N ALA A 173 18.71 -10.74 4.18
CA ALA A 173 18.04 -9.45 3.98
C ALA A 173 18.69 -8.32 4.78
N GLU A 174 19.27 -8.62 5.94
CA GLU A 174 20.07 -7.66 6.71
C GLU A 174 21.36 -7.27 5.98
N TYR A 175 22.09 -8.24 5.41
CA TYR A 175 23.25 -7.95 4.58
C TYR A 175 22.89 -7.17 3.31
N GLN A 176 21.76 -7.48 2.67
CA GLN A 176 21.28 -6.72 1.52
C GLN A 176 21.00 -5.25 1.87
N LEU A 177 20.44 -5.00 3.06
CA LEU A 177 20.19 -3.64 3.55
C LEU A 177 21.49 -2.88 3.79
N GLU A 178 22.51 -3.54 4.36
CA GLU A 178 23.84 -2.96 4.58
C GLU A 178 24.55 -2.66 3.24
N GLU A 179 24.47 -3.57 2.28
CA GLU A 179 25.01 -3.38 0.92
C GLU A 179 24.33 -2.20 0.23
N THR A 180 23.00 -2.17 0.24
CA THR A 180 22.21 -1.07 -0.35
C THR A 180 22.56 0.27 0.29
N ALA A 181 22.77 0.31 1.61
CA ALA A 181 23.20 1.51 2.30
C ALA A 181 24.61 1.96 1.86
N ALA A 182 25.54 1.03 1.71
CA ALA A 182 26.90 1.32 1.25
C ALA A 182 26.92 1.84 -0.20
N ASP A 183 26.14 1.22 -1.09
CA ASP A 183 26.00 1.64 -2.48
C ASP A 183 25.37 3.03 -2.58
N LEU A 184 24.31 3.28 -1.81
CA LEU A 184 23.67 4.59 -1.74
C LEU A 184 24.67 5.67 -1.26
N VAL A 185 25.47 5.38 -0.24
CA VAL A 185 26.53 6.29 0.23
C VAL A 185 27.53 6.61 -0.89
N LEU A 186 27.96 5.60 -1.65
CA LEU A 186 28.87 5.79 -2.77
C LEU A 186 28.23 6.64 -3.89
N GLN A 187 27.00 6.34 -4.27
CA GLN A 187 26.26 7.07 -5.30
C GLN A 187 26.10 8.55 -4.92
N VAL A 188 25.73 8.84 -3.67
CA VAL A 188 25.58 10.21 -3.16
C VAL A 188 26.92 10.95 -3.17
N ARG A 189 28.02 10.29 -2.80
CA ARG A 189 29.36 10.88 -2.86
C ARG A 189 29.75 11.27 -4.28
N VAL A 190 29.53 10.38 -5.25
CA VAL A 190 29.82 10.66 -6.66
C VAL A 190 28.93 11.77 -7.21
N ALA A 191 27.62 11.73 -6.92
CA ALA A 191 26.67 12.75 -7.34
C ALA A 191 27.03 14.14 -6.77
N TYR A 192 27.40 14.20 -5.48
CA TYR A 192 27.85 15.43 -4.83
C TYR A 192 29.10 16.01 -5.50
N LEU A 193 30.12 15.19 -5.75
CA LEU A 193 31.35 15.64 -6.41
C LEU A 193 31.08 16.12 -7.84
N ASN A 194 30.24 15.42 -8.59
CA ASN A 194 29.82 15.84 -9.93
C ASN A 194 29.06 17.17 -9.91
N ALA A 195 28.20 17.39 -8.93
CA ALA A 195 27.47 18.65 -8.76
C ALA A 195 28.43 19.82 -8.42
N VAL A 196 29.37 19.61 -7.50
CA VAL A 196 30.39 20.61 -7.13
C VAL A 196 31.28 20.92 -8.34
N LEU A 197 31.70 19.92 -9.10
CA LEU A 197 32.47 20.09 -10.32
C LEU A 197 31.67 20.88 -11.38
N GLY A 198 30.40 20.53 -11.59
CA GLY A 198 29.52 21.23 -12.52
C GLY A 198 29.37 22.72 -12.18
N TRP A 199 29.21 23.04 -10.89
CA TRP A 199 29.15 24.43 -10.42
C TRP A 199 30.44 25.20 -10.72
N ARG A 200 31.61 24.57 -10.56
CA ARG A 200 32.91 25.18 -10.89
C ARG A 200 33.08 25.41 -12.38
N LEU A 201 32.70 24.44 -13.22
CA LEU A 201 32.76 24.57 -14.68
C LEU A 201 31.82 25.68 -15.18
N GLN A 202 30.62 25.78 -14.61
CA GLN A 202 29.68 26.86 -14.90
C GLN A 202 30.28 28.23 -14.53
N ALA A 203 30.87 28.36 -13.34
CA ALA A 203 31.52 29.61 -12.93
C ALA A 203 32.64 30.02 -13.89
N ILE A 204 33.48 29.08 -14.33
CA ILE A 204 34.54 29.32 -15.32
C ILE A 204 33.94 29.72 -16.69
N ALA A 205 32.87 29.06 -17.13
CA ALA A 205 32.21 29.38 -18.40
C ALA A 205 31.56 30.78 -18.39
N VAL A 206 31.01 31.20 -17.25
CA VAL A 206 30.47 32.56 -17.09
C VAL A 206 31.60 33.60 -17.15
N GLU A 207 32.73 33.33 -16.49
CA GLU A 207 33.87 34.24 -16.50
C GLU A 207 34.52 34.33 -17.89
N SER A 208 34.70 33.19 -18.59
CA SER A 208 35.22 33.18 -19.96
C SER A 208 34.30 33.95 -20.92
N ARG A 209 32.98 33.83 -20.77
CA ARG A 209 32.00 34.62 -21.52
C ARG A 209 32.13 36.11 -21.21
N ARG A 210 32.28 36.48 -19.94
CA ARG A 210 32.45 37.88 -19.51
C ARG A 210 33.72 38.49 -20.11
N MET A 211 34.84 37.76 -20.07
CA MET A 211 36.10 38.17 -20.66
C MET A 211 36.00 38.32 -22.18
N ALA A 212 35.35 37.36 -22.86
CA ALA A 212 35.10 37.45 -24.29
C ALA A 212 34.27 38.70 -24.63
N ALA A 213 33.21 38.98 -23.88
CA ALA A 213 32.35 40.16 -24.08
C ALA A 213 33.12 41.49 -23.91
N LEU A 214 34.06 41.57 -22.97
CA LEU A 214 34.91 42.76 -22.77
C LEU A 214 35.94 42.98 -23.88
N LEU A 215 36.42 41.90 -24.52
CA LEU A 215 37.42 41.99 -25.60
C LEU A 215 36.84 42.45 -26.95
N ILE A 216 35.53 42.27 -27.16
CA ILE A 216 34.80 42.68 -28.37
C ILE A 216 35.05 44.16 -28.72
N PRO A 217 34.71 45.15 -27.87
CA PRO A 217 34.90 46.57 -28.19
C PRO A 217 36.37 46.96 -28.40
N VAL A 218 37.28 46.38 -27.61
CA VAL A 218 38.73 46.66 -27.70
C VAL A 218 39.32 46.18 -29.03
N ARG A 219 38.85 45.05 -29.55
CA ARG A 219 39.26 44.56 -30.88
C ARG A 219 38.73 45.45 -32.01
N TYR A 220 37.47 45.87 -31.94
CA TYR A 220 36.91 46.78 -32.94
C TYR A 220 37.65 48.11 -33.00
N GLU A 221 37.98 48.73 -31.85
CA GLU A 221 38.73 49.98 -31.82
C GLU A 221 40.13 49.87 -32.46
N LYS A 222 40.85 48.77 -32.20
CA LYS A 222 42.16 48.55 -32.83
C LYS A 222 42.04 48.32 -34.33
N LEU A 223 41.04 47.56 -34.78
CA LEU A 223 40.80 47.32 -36.20
C LEU A 223 40.42 48.62 -36.94
N ASP A 224 39.60 49.47 -36.34
CA ASP A 224 39.25 50.77 -36.91
C ASP A 224 40.46 51.70 -37.02
N ARG A 225 41.33 51.75 -35.99
CA ARG A 225 42.58 52.53 -36.05
C ARG A 225 43.53 52.04 -37.15
N VAL A 226 43.68 50.72 -37.29
CA VAL A 226 44.51 50.13 -38.35
C VAL A 226 43.89 50.37 -39.72
N GLY A 227 42.58 50.19 -39.89
CA GLY A 227 41.86 50.49 -41.13
C GLY A 227 41.93 51.97 -41.51
N ALA A 228 41.87 52.88 -40.52
CA ALA A 228 42.08 54.31 -40.73
C ALA A 228 43.54 54.66 -41.06
N ALA A 229 44.52 53.94 -40.52
CA ALA A 229 45.93 54.11 -40.87
C ALA A 229 46.23 53.61 -42.30
N LEU A 230 45.68 52.46 -42.69
CA LEU A 230 45.80 51.89 -44.04
C LEU A 230 45.13 52.78 -45.09
N ARG A 231 43.91 53.27 -44.83
CA ARG A 231 43.25 54.24 -45.72
C ARG A 231 44.09 55.51 -45.90
N ARG A 232 44.71 56.02 -44.84
CA ARG A 232 45.65 57.17 -44.94
C ARG A 232 46.91 56.83 -45.74
N GLN A 233 47.43 55.60 -45.67
CA GLN A 233 48.56 55.18 -46.48
C GLN A 233 48.22 55.04 -47.97
N VAL A 234 47.05 54.48 -48.30
CA VAL A 234 46.59 54.40 -49.69
C VAL A 234 46.41 55.79 -50.30
N VAL A 235 45.75 56.70 -49.58
CA VAL A 235 45.60 58.09 -50.04
C VAL A 235 46.96 58.76 -50.23
N ARG A 236 47.93 58.50 -49.34
CA ARG A 236 49.30 59.04 -49.48
C ARG A 236 50.04 58.51 -50.70
N ILE A 237 49.81 57.25 -51.08
CA ILE A 237 50.42 56.63 -52.28
C ILE A 237 49.77 57.18 -53.56
N GLU A 238 48.45 57.40 -53.56
CA GLU A 238 47.73 57.98 -54.70
C GLU A 238 48.08 59.46 -54.94
N THR A 239 48.41 60.23 -53.89
CA THR A 239 48.81 61.64 -54.03
C THR A 239 50.30 61.86 -54.36
N GLY A 240 51.11 60.81 -54.51
CA GLY A 240 52.47 60.93 -55.08
C GLY A 240 53.49 61.71 -54.24
N GLU A 241 53.38 61.76 -52.91
CA GLU A 241 54.43 62.35 -52.06
C GLU A 241 55.55 61.34 -51.79
N HIS A 242 56.63 61.42 -52.58
CA HIS A 242 57.89 60.76 -52.26
C HIS A 242 58.61 61.48 -51.10
N PRO A 243 59.11 60.77 -50.07
CA PRO A 243 59.98 61.40 -49.08
C PRO A 243 61.29 61.81 -49.77
N ILE A 244 61.58 63.11 -49.76
CA ILE A 244 62.83 63.67 -50.22
C ILE A 244 63.94 63.17 -49.28
N VAL A 245 64.63 62.11 -49.70
CA VAL A 245 65.87 61.66 -49.05
C VAL A 245 66.95 62.67 -49.45
N THR A 246 67.22 63.64 -48.58
CA THR A 246 68.41 64.50 -48.72
C THR A 246 69.63 63.67 -48.35
N SER A 247 70.25 63.05 -49.35
CA SER A 247 71.63 62.58 -49.30
C SER A 247 72.54 63.79 -49.14
N ARG A 248 73.18 63.93 -47.98
CA ARG A 248 74.24 64.91 -47.75
C ARG A 248 75.57 64.20 -47.98
N ALA A 249 76.17 64.44 -49.13
CA ALA A 249 77.56 64.11 -49.41
C ALA A 249 78.48 65.12 -48.70
N SER A 250 79.30 64.62 -47.80
CA SER A 250 80.63 65.15 -47.42
C SER A 250 81.29 64.16 -46.47
#